data_AF-A0A7Z0RZI8-F1
#
_entry.id   AF-A0A7Z0RZI8-F1
#
_cell.length_a   1.000
_cell.length_b   1.000
_cell.length_c   1.000
_cell.angle_alpha   90.00
_cell.angle_beta   90.00
_cell.angle_gamma   90.00
#
_symmetry.space_group_name_H-M   'P 1'
#
loop_
_entity.id
_entity.type
_entity.pdbx_description
1 polymer ?
#
loop_
_entity_poly.entity_id
_entity_poly.type
_entity_poly.pdbx_seq_one_letter_code
_entity_poly.pdbx_strand_id
1 'polypeptide(L)'
;MTLTPGQLEVFWSDPAAAFASVYGITRGDCLAWQAAGYMAQCAELTTKGWQCRNPVHGGHPVATPDRWVAMRGKYSLIHQEGVSK
;
A
#
# COMPACT_ATOMS: atom_id res chain seq x y z
N MET A 1 4.60 -9.88 14.89
CA MET A 1 5.83 -9.12 14.56
C MET A 1 6.47 -8.70 15.88
N THR A 2 7.79 -8.86 16.01
CA THR A 2 8.53 -8.48 17.23
C THR A 2 9.60 -7.47 16.82
N LEU A 3 9.63 -6.30 17.48
CA LEU A 3 10.63 -5.28 17.23
C LEU A 3 11.95 -5.66 17.91
N THR A 4 13.07 -5.37 17.25
CA THR A 4 14.38 -5.38 17.92
C THR A 4 14.47 -4.23 18.92
N PRO A 5 15.38 -4.27 19.92
CA PRO A 5 15.55 -3.16 20.86
C PRO A 5 15.77 -1.80 20.18
N GLY A 6 16.63 -1.72 19.16
CA GLY A 6 16.86 -0.47 18.43
C GLY A 6 15.62 0.01 17.66
N GLN A 7 14.81 -0.89 17.10
CA GLN A 7 13.55 -0.52 16.45
C GLN A 7 12.49 -0.08 17.48
N LEU A 8 12.51 -0.65 18.69
CA LEU A 8 11.63 -0.24 19.77
C LEU A 8 11.97 1.16 20.27
N GLU A 9 13.25 1.52 20.36
CA GLU A 9 13.68 2.89 20.69
C GLU A 9 13.16 3.90 19.66
N VAL A 10 13.30 3.60 18.36
CA VAL A 10 12.76 4.45 17.29
C VAL A 10 11.24 4.53 17.37
N PHE A 11 10.56 3.42 17.67
CA PHE A 11 9.10 3.38 17.73
C PHE A 11 8.49 4.42 18.67
N TRP A 12 9.13 4.69 19.81
CA TRP A 12 8.63 5.68 20.77
C TRP A 12 8.59 7.12 20.23
N SER A 13 9.44 7.44 19.26
CA SER A 13 9.53 8.79 18.66
C SER A 13 8.94 8.86 17.25
N ASP A 14 9.06 7.78 16.47
CA ASP A 14 8.56 7.67 15.11
C ASP A 14 8.12 6.23 14.79
N PRO A 15 6.87 5.87 15.15
CA PRO A 15 6.32 4.55 14.87
C PRO A 15 6.40 4.18 13.38
N ALA A 16 6.17 5.13 12.47
CA ALA A 16 6.17 4.89 11.04
C ALA A 16 7.57 4.55 10.53
N ALA A 17 8.62 5.22 11.03
CA ALA A 17 10.00 4.88 10.70
C ALA A 17 10.39 3.49 11.24
N ALA A 18 9.98 3.15 12.47
CA ALA A 18 10.25 1.83 13.04
C ALA A 18 9.58 0.70 12.22
N PHE A 19 8.31 0.86 11.84
CA PHE A 19 7.63 -0.10 10.97
C PHE A 19 8.25 -0.17 9.58
N ALA A 20 8.59 0.99 8.99
CA ALA A 20 9.22 1.04 7.69
C ALA A 20 10.55 0.26 7.66
N SER A 21 11.37 0.40 8.71
CA SER A 21 12.61 -0.37 8.88
C SER A 21 12.35 -1.88 8.92
N VAL A 22 11.30 -2.32 9.61
CA VAL A 22 10.98 -3.76 9.73
C VAL A 22 10.55 -4.36 8.40
N TYR A 23 9.77 -3.61 7.61
CA TYR A 23 9.26 -4.06 6.32
C TYR A 23 10.18 -3.73 5.13
N GLY A 24 11.32 -3.08 5.37
CA GLY A 24 12.27 -2.72 4.31
C GLY A 24 11.73 -1.69 3.31
N ILE A 25 10.85 -0.79 3.76
CA ILE A 25 10.24 0.27 2.96
C ILE A 25 10.61 1.65 3.48
N THR A 26 10.16 2.71 2.82
CA THR A 26 10.34 4.06 3.33
C THR A 26 9.29 4.42 4.39
N ARG A 27 9.63 5.35 5.28
CA ARG A 27 8.66 5.98 6.20
C ARG A 27 7.45 6.55 5.46
N GLY A 28 7.69 7.18 4.31
CA GLY A 28 6.64 7.74 3.46
C GLY A 28 5.68 6.68 2.94
N ASP A 29 6.17 5.51 2.54
CA ASP A 29 5.32 4.40 2.11
C ASP A 29 4.44 3.87 3.23
N CYS A 30 4.98 3.78 4.46
CA CYS A 30 4.20 3.35 5.62
C CYS A 30 3.06 4.32 5.92
N LEU A 31 3.32 5.63 5.88
CA LEU A 31 2.29 6.66 6.08
C LEU A 31 1.26 6.66 4.94
N ALA A 32 1.69 6.49 3.70
CA ALA A 32 0.79 6.42 2.56
C ALA A 32 -0.13 5.19 2.62
N TRP A 33 0.39 4.03 3.05
CA TRP A 33 -0.41 2.83 3.27
C TRP A 33 -1.50 3.02 4.33
N GLN A 34 -1.16 3.68 5.45
CA GLN A 34 -2.12 4.03 6.51
C GLN A 34 -3.17 5.03 6.02
N ALA A 35 -2.73 6.10 5.35
CA ALA A 35 -3.62 7.14 4.81
C ALA A 35 -4.56 6.60 3.73
N ALA A 36 -4.14 5.59 2.98
CA ALA A 36 -4.97 4.89 2.01
C ALA A 36 -5.97 3.91 2.64
N GLY A 37 -6.09 3.87 3.97
CA GLY A 37 -6.99 2.92 4.66
C GLY A 37 -6.64 1.47 4.34
N TYR A 38 -5.34 1.19 4.17
CA TYR A 38 -4.82 -0.14 3.83
C TYR A 38 -5.31 -0.68 2.48
N MET A 39 -5.67 0.20 1.53
CA MET A 39 -6.14 -0.16 0.19
C MET A 39 -5.09 0.18 -0.88
N ALA A 40 -4.71 -0.78 -1.72
CA ALA A 40 -3.91 -0.52 -2.92
C ALA A 40 -4.86 -0.24 -4.10
N GLN A 41 -4.81 0.98 -4.66
CA GLN A 41 -5.69 1.38 -5.76
C GLN A 41 -5.16 0.92 -7.11
N CYS A 42 -6.09 0.64 -8.03
CA CYS A 42 -5.80 0.33 -9.41
C CYS A 42 -5.05 1.49 -10.09
N ALA A 43 -4.04 1.15 -10.89
CA ALA A 43 -3.20 2.13 -11.58
C ALA A 43 -3.83 2.77 -12.83
N GLU A 44 -4.89 2.17 -13.38
CA GLU A 44 -5.46 2.55 -14.68
C GLU A 44 -6.49 3.69 -14.58
N LEU A 45 -6.70 4.38 -15.70
CA LEU A 45 -7.76 5.37 -15.85
C LEU A 45 -9.07 4.70 -16.29
N THR A 46 -10.19 5.25 -15.82
CA THR A 46 -11.52 4.95 -16.38
C THR A 46 -11.63 5.46 -17.82
N THR A 47 -12.63 5.00 -18.56
CA THR A 47 -12.95 5.49 -19.93
C THR A 47 -13.19 7.01 -20.00
N LYS A 48 -13.45 7.65 -18.87
CA LYS A 48 -13.62 9.11 -18.72
C LYS A 48 -12.31 9.83 -18.34
N GLY A 49 -11.18 9.14 -18.29
CA GLY A 49 -9.86 9.70 -17.93
C GLY A 49 -9.62 9.90 -16.44
N TRP A 50 -10.56 9.52 -15.56
CA TRP A 50 -10.37 9.62 -14.11
C TRP A 50 -9.59 8.43 -13.56
N GLN A 51 -8.81 8.63 -12.49
CA GLN A 51 -8.17 7.53 -11.78
C GLN A 51 -9.20 6.50 -11.31
N CYS A 52 -8.95 5.23 -11.62
CA CYS A 52 -9.76 4.14 -11.09
C CYS A 52 -9.66 4.08 -9.56
N ARG A 53 -10.80 4.07 -8.88
CA ARG A 53 -10.87 3.99 -7.40
C ARG A 53 -11.02 2.57 -6.88
N ASN A 54 -11.17 1.58 -7.76
CA ASN A 54 -11.26 0.19 -7.36
C ASN A 54 -9.92 -0.29 -6.81
N PRO A 55 -9.93 -1.18 -5.82
CA PRO A 55 -8.69 -1.79 -5.36
C PRO A 55 -8.09 -2.67 -6.46
N VAL A 56 -6.78 -2.83 -6.41
CA VAL A 56 -6.08 -3.95 -7.07
C VAL A 56 -6.76 -5.26 -6.62
N HIS A 57 -6.75 -6.29 -7.47
CA HIS A 57 -7.26 -7.61 -7.05
C HIS A 57 -6.54 -8.10 -5.78
N GLY A 58 -7.30 -8.40 -4.72
CA GLY A 58 -6.75 -8.73 -3.39
C GLY A 58 -6.12 -7.55 -2.63
N GLY A 59 -6.29 -6.33 -3.12
CA GLY A 59 -5.68 -5.10 -2.63
C GLY A 59 -6.45 -4.39 -1.51
N HIS A 60 -7.41 -5.04 -0.85
CA HIS A 60 -8.10 -4.48 0.30
C HIS A 60 -8.70 -5.57 1.23
N PRO A 61 -8.40 -5.55 2.55
CA PRO A 61 -7.32 -4.80 3.19
C PRO A 61 -5.95 -5.43 2.92
N VAL A 62 -4.91 -4.61 2.71
CA VAL A 62 -3.53 -5.08 2.61
C VAL A 62 -2.88 -5.04 3.98
N ALA A 63 -2.58 -6.22 4.54
CA ALA A 63 -2.17 -6.37 5.94
C ALA A 63 -0.77 -5.81 6.26
N THR A 64 0.12 -5.68 5.28
CA THR A 64 1.49 -5.20 5.50
C THR A 64 1.90 -4.17 4.43
N PRO A 65 2.70 -3.17 4.78
CA PRO A 65 2.99 -2.07 3.87
C PRO A 65 3.93 -2.45 2.72
N ASP A 66 4.82 -3.42 2.91
CA ASP A 66 5.66 -4.00 1.84
C ASP A 66 4.80 -4.63 0.72
N ARG A 67 3.76 -5.40 1.11
CA ARG A 67 2.80 -5.96 0.16
C ARG A 67 2.02 -4.87 -0.56
N TRP A 68 1.66 -3.80 0.14
CA TRP A 68 0.96 -2.67 -0.45
C TRP A 68 1.84 -1.94 -1.49
N VAL A 69 3.12 -1.71 -1.18
CA VAL A 69 4.09 -1.17 -2.14
C VAL A 69 4.24 -2.08 -3.36
N ALA A 70 4.33 -3.40 -3.15
CA ALA A 70 4.42 -4.40 -4.22
C ALA A 70 3.14 -4.52 -5.09
N MET A 71 2.05 -3.85 -4.71
CA MET A 71 0.82 -3.76 -5.51
C MET A 71 0.73 -2.51 -6.36
N ARG A 72 1.64 -1.54 -6.22
CA ARG A 72 1.68 -0.34 -7.08
C ARG A 72 1.83 -0.74 -8.55
N GLY A 73 1.12 -0.02 -9.42
CA GLY A 73 1.11 -0.31 -10.86
C GLY A 73 0.22 -1.50 -11.26
N LYS A 74 -0.39 -2.21 -10.31
CA LYS A 74 -1.32 -3.31 -10.61
C LYS A 74 -2.75 -2.79 -10.84
N TYR A 75 -3.59 -3.71 -11.28
CA TYR A 75 -4.93 -3.41 -11.79
C TYR A 75 -6.02 -4.07 -10.95
N SER A 76 -7.21 -3.48 -10.97
CA SER A 76 -8.43 -4.11 -10.47
C SER A 76 -8.85 -5.25 -11.40
N LEU A 77 -9.73 -6.16 -10.94
CA LEU A 77 -10.26 -7.25 -11.77
C LEU A 77 -10.84 -6.74 -13.11
N ILE A 78 -11.63 -5.67 -13.05
CA ILE A 78 -12.27 -5.05 -14.23
C ILE A 78 -11.23 -4.60 -15.27
N HIS A 79 -10.11 -4.05 -14.81
CA HIS A 79 -9.04 -3.59 -15.69
C HIS A 79 -8.08 -4.72 -16.10
N GLN A 80 -7.94 -5.79 -15.31
CA GLN A 80 -7.19 -6.99 -15.72
C GLN A 80 -7.91 -7.78 -16.81
N GLU A 81 -9.23 -7.88 -16.72
CA GLU A 81 -10.07 -8.63 -17.67
C GLU A 81 -10.34 -7.85 -18.96
N GLY A 82 -9.84 -6.61 -19.09
CA GLY A 82 -10.04 -5.78 -20.27
C GLY A 82 -11.48 -5.31 -20.47
N VAL A 83 -12.31 -5.34 -19.42
CA VAL A 83 -13.73 -4.96 -19.44
C VAL A 83 -13.91 -3.44 -19.49
N SER A 84 -12.83 -2.66 -19.31
CA SER A 84 -12.84 -1.23 -19.64
C SER A 84 -12.44 -1.01 -21.09
N LYS A 85 -13.40 -1.26 -21.99
CA LYS A 85 -13.44 -0.62 -23.29
C LYS A 85 -14.64 0.32 -23.34
#